data_AF-A0A2I4ALP6-F1
#
_entry.id   AF-A0A2I4ALP6-F1
#
_cell.length_a   1.000
_cell.length_b   1.000
_cell.length_c   1.000
_cell.angle_alpha   90.00
_cell.angle_beta   90.00
_cell.angle_gamma   90.00
#
_symmetry.space_group_name_H-M   'P 1'
#
loop_
_entity.id
_entity.type
_entity.pdbx_description
1 polymer ?
#
loop_
_entity_poly.entity_id
_entity_poly.type
_entity_poly.pdbx_seq_one_letter_code
_entity_poly.pdbx_strand_id
1 'polypeptide(L)'
;MIMSSTCVRFQPYTTEYNYLEIKDGIGCASLVGCSGGSQPLYFDGSCSVGNLCHELIHALGMYHEHTRMDRDQYISINWSKVKPGKKGNFEISAGNTLNLPYDYNSIMH
;
A
#
# COMPACT_ATOMS: atom_id res chain seq x y z
N MET A 1 12.45 9.77 3.44
CA MET A 1 12.02 9.42 2.08
C MET A 1 10.64 10.00 1.78
N ILE A 2 9.57 9.60 2.48
CA ILE A 2 8.24 10.23 2.29
C ILE A 2 8.23 11.67 2.81
N MET A 3 8.56 11.89 4.10
CA MET A 3 8.50 13.22 4.73
C MET A 3 9.46 14.26 4.09
N SER A 4 10.51 13.81 3.41
CA SER A 4 11.48 14.68 2.72
C SER A 4 11.01 15.12 1.34
N SER A 5 10.09 14.38 0.73
CA SER A 5 9.66 14.59 -0.67
C SER A 5 8.20 15.01 -0.79
N THR A 6 7.45 15.03 0.32
CA THR A 6 6.04 15.38 0.35
C THR A 6 5.71 16.30 1.53
N CYS A 7 4.47 16.76 1.63
CA CYS A 7 3.96 17.48 2.80
C CYS A 7 3.53 16.57 3.96
N VAL A 8 3.60 15.24 3.80
CA VAL A 8 3.21 14.28 4.85
C VAL A 8 4.20 14.34 6.01
N ARG A 9 3.70 14.30 7.25
CA ARG A 9 4.51 14.27 8.46
C ARG A 9 4.04 13.14 9.38
N PHE A 10 4.93 12.23 9.72
CA PHE A 10 4.70 11.24 10.77
C PHE A 10 5.22 11.81 12.09
N GLN A 11 4.41 11.70 13.15
CA GLN A 11 4.76 12.14 14.49
C GLN A 11 4.49 11.01 15.47
N PRO A 12 5.26 10.89 16.57
CA PRO A 12 4.95 9.95 17.63
C PRO A 12 3.53 10.17 18.15
N TYR A 13 2.77 9.08 18.27
CA TYR A 13 1.42 9.09 18.84
C TYR A 13 1.43 9.65 20.27
N THR A 14 0.40 10.43 20.58
CA THR A 14 0.13 10.96 21.92
C THR A 14 -1.26 10.53 22.38
N THR A 15 -2.32 11.15 21.86
CA THR A 15 -3.72 10.93 22.22
C THR A 15 -4.66 11.02 21.02
N GLU A 16 -4.13 11.01 19.80
CA GLU A 16 -4.90 11.14 18.58
C GLU A 16 -5.87 9.97 18.40
N TYR A 17 -7.11 10.24 17.97
CA TYR A 17 -8.09 9.16 17.78
C TYR A 17 -7.67 8.18 16.68
N ASN A 18 -7.12 8.69 15.58
CA ASN A 18 -6.63 7.88 14.46
C ASN A 18 -5.10 7.83 14.49
N TYR A 19 -4.52 6.64 14.52
CA TYR A 19 -3.07 6.48 14.50
C TYR A 19 -2.66 5.13 13.90
N LEU A 20 -1.41 5.08 13.42
CA LEU A 20 -0.77 3.84 13.00
C LEU A 20 -0.12 3.17 14.20
N GLU A 21 -0.50 1.93 14.47
CA GLU A 21 0.12 1.08 15.47
C GLU A 21 1.10 0.13 14.77
N ILE A 22 2.40 0.41 14.87
CA ILE A 22 3.43 -0.43 14.25
C ILE A 22 3.54 -1.73 15.07
N LYS A 23 3.29 -2.87 14.44
CA LYS A 23 3.28 -4.19 15.09
C LYS A 23 4.22 -5.16 14.40
N ASP A 24 4.80 -6.06 15.19
CA ASP A 24 5.41 -7.26 14.66
C ASP A 24 4.33 -8.13 14.00
N GLY A 25 4.62 -8.64 12.81
CA GLY A 25 3.73 -9.48 12.03
C GLY A 25 4.47 -10.58 11.28
N ILE A 26 3.76 -11.28 10.40
CA ILE A 26 4.35 -12.18 9.41
C ILE A 26 4.29 -11.46 8.07
N GLY A 27 5.43 -10.95 7.61
CA GLY A 27 5.56 -10.08 6.44
C GLY A 27 5.23 -8.61 6.74
N CYS A 28 5.14 -7.85 5.64
CA CYS A 28 4.82 -6.43 5.63
C CYS A 28 3.39 -6.25 5.13
N ALA A 29 2.58 -5.46 5.84
CA ALA A 29 1.21 -5.17 5.42
C ALA A 29 0.64 -3.94 6.12
N SER A 30 -0.20 -3.19 5.42
CA SER A 30 -1.03 -2.13 5.98
C SER A 30 -2.45 -2.16 5.41
N LEU A 31 -3.38 -1.51 6.12
CA LEU A 31 -4.69 -1.18 5.57
C LEU A 31 -4.57 -0.01 4.59
N VAL A 32 -5.45 0.02 3.59
CA VAL A 32 -5.49 1.14 2.64
C VAL A 32 -6.32 2.29 3.21
N GLY A 33 -5.66 3.43 3.43
CA GLY A 33 -6.28 4.65 3.96
C GLY A 33 -6.53 4.64 5.47
N CYS A 34 -7.19 5.70 5.94
CA CYS A 34 -7.56 5.86 7.35
C CYS A 34 -8.83 5.05 7.66
N SER A 35 -8.68 3.96 8.41
CA SER A 35 -9.80 3.07 8.78
C SER A 35 -10.56 3.52 10.02
N GLY A 36 -10.05 4.51 10.75
CA GLY A 36 -10.61 4.99 12.01
C GLY A 36 -10.05 4.25 13.23
N GLY A 37 -9.73 4.97 14.31
CA GLY A 37 -9.13 4.39 15.51
C GLY A 37 -7.67 3.99 15.33
N SER A 38 -7.19 3.06 16.18
CA SER A 38 -5.90 2.38 15.96
C SER A 38 -5.99 1.48 14.73
N GLN A 39 -5.07 1.63 13.78
CA GLN A 39 -4.92 0.68 12.68
C GLN A 39 -3.50 0.09 12.65
N PRO A 40 -3.37 -1.24 12.51
CA PRO A 40 -2.06 -1.87 12.51
C PRO A 40 -1.31 -1.63 11.20
N LEU A 41 0.00 -1.41 11.30
CA LEU A 41 0.96 -1.58 10.22
C LEU A 41 1.93 -2.67 10.65
N TYR A 42 1.92 -3.79 9.94
CA TYR A 42 2.77 -4.93 10.22
C TYR A 42 4.13 -4.75 9.57
N PHE A 43 5.18 -4.89 10.36
CA PHE A 43 6.56 -4.81 9.91
C PHE A 43 7.38 -5.86 10.67
N ASP A 44 8.13 -6.68 9.94
CA ASP A 44 8.99 -7.70 10.53
C ASP A 44 10.45 -7.53 10.10
N GLY A 45 11.36 -8.32 10.67
CA GLY A 45 12.79 -8.25 10.37
C GLY A 45 13.17 -8.64 8.93
N SER A 46 12.26 -9.22 8.15
CA SER A 46 12.45 -9.50 6.72
C SER A 46 12.04 -8.34 5.82
N CYS A 47 11.28 -7.37 6.34
CA CYS A 47 10.87 -6.17 5.64
C CYS A 47 12.03 -5.18 5.49
N SER A 48 12.27 -4.74 4.26
CA SER A 48 13.21 -3.65 3.99
C SER A 48 12.62 -2.28 4.33
N VAL A 49 13.47 -1.25 4.36
CA VAL A 49 13.01 0.15 4.44
C VAL A 49 12.08 0.50 3.27
N GLY A 50 12.30 -0.09 2.10
CA GLY A 50 11.40 0.06 0.94
C GLY A 50 10.02 -0.52 1.20
N ASN A 51 9.95 -1.69 1.84
CA ASN A 51 8.67 -2.28 2.24
C ASN A 51 7.95 -1.40 3.26
N LEU A 52 8.64 -0.86 4.27
CA LEU A 52 8.01 0.08 5.19
C LEU A 52 7.46 1.33 4.49
N CYS A 53 8.19 1.86 3.50
CA CYS A 53 7.69 2.98 2.69
C CYS A 53 6.43 2.60 1.90
N HIS A 54 6.40 1.42 1.30
CA HIS A 54 5.23 0.87 0.61
C HIS A 54 4.02 0.76 1.55
N GLU A 55 4.18 0.17 2.73
CA GLU A 55 3.11 0.01 3.71
C GLU A 55 2.59 1.37 4.23
N LEU A 56 3.47 2.35 4.42
CA LEU A 56 3.05 3.71 4.79
C LEU A 56 2.25 4.37 3.66
N ILE A 57 2.57 4.09 2.40
CA ILE A 57 1.80 4.61 1.25
C ILE A 57 0.42 3.94 1.13
N HIS A 58 0.31 2.66 1.48
CA HIS A 58 -1.00 2.02 1.68
C HIS A 58 -1.81 2.75 2.74
N ALA A 59 -1.25 3.01 3.92
CA ALA A 59 -1.93 3.76 4.97
C ALA A 59 -2.37 5.18 4.55
N LEU A 60 -1.66 5.80 3.60
CA LEU A 60 -2.05 7.08 3.01
C LEU A 60 -3.18 6.98 1.97
N GLY A 61 -3.58 5.76 1.57
CA GLY A 61 -4.76 5.51 0.74
C GLY A 61 -4.47 5.02 -0.67
N MET A 62 -3.23 4.67 -1.01
CA MET A 62 -2.91 4.16 -2.36
C MET A 62 -3.01 2.64 -2.41
N TYR A 63 -3.60 2.13 -3.50
CA TYR A 63 -3.60 0.71 -3.83
C TYR A 63 -2.35 0.32 -4.62
N HIS A 64 -2.15 -0.97 -4.88
CA HIS A 64 -1.10 -1.44 -5.76
C HIS A 64 -1.29 -0.90 -7.19
N GLU A 65 -0.19 -0.62 -7.89
CA GLU A 65 -0.25 -0.07 -9.25
C GLU A 65 -0.95 -1.04 -10.22
N HIS A 66 -0.71 -2.36 -10.08
CA HIS A 66 -1.32 -3.40 -10.91
C HIS A 66 -2.82 -3.63 -10.67
N THR A 67 -3.43 -2.95 -9.69
CA THR A 67 -4.87 -2.99 -9.43
C THR A 67 -5.60 -1.74 -9.90
N ARG A 68 -4.94 -0.80 -10.58
CA ARG A 68 -5.61 0.37 -11.17
C ARG A 68 -6.72 -0.02 -12.16
N MET A 69 -7.71 0.86 -12.32
CA MET A 69 -8.83 0.68 -13.24
C MET A 69 -8.40 0.62 -14.72
N ASP A 70 -7.28 1.24 -15.06
CA ASP A 70 -6.72 1.26 -16.42
C ASP A 70 -5.61 0.21 -16.64
N ARG A 71 -5.31 -0.64 -15.64
CA ARG A 71 -4.13 -1.53 -15.67
C ARG A 71 -4.10 -2.48 -16.87
N ASP A 72 -5.26 -2.90 -17.39
CA ASP A 72 -5.36 -3.82 -18.53
C ASP A 72 -4.86 -3.19 -19.85
N GLN A 73 -4.62 -1.88 -19.89
CA GLN A 73 -3.94 -1.20 -21.01
C GLN A 73 -2.42 -1.34 -20.99
N TYR A 74 -1.84 -1.74 -19.84
CA TYR A 74 -0.39 -1.70 -19.58
C TYR A 74 0.20 -3.07 -19.24
N ILE A 75 -0.57 -3.92 -18.57
CA ILE A 75 -0.15 -5.25 -18.14
C ILE A 75 -1.25 -6.28 -18.40
N SER A 76 -0.88 -7.56 -18.38
CA SER A 76 -1.83 -8.67 -18.39
C SER A 76 -1.54 -9.61 -17.22
N ILE A 77 -2.57 -9.98 -16.47
CA ILE A 77 -2.44 -10.93 -15.38
C ILE A 77 -2.55 -12.35 -15.94
N ASN A 78 -1.49 -13.15 -15.77
CA ASN A 78 -1.56 -14.58 -16.08
C ASN A 78 -2.26 -15.34 -14.95
N TRP A 79 -3.60 -15.35 -14.98
CA TRP A 79 -4.45 -15.97 -13.95
C TRP A 79 -4.16 -17.45 -13.68
N SER A 80 -3.60 -18.18 -14.65
CA SER A 80 -3.20 -19.59 -14.48
C SER A 80 -2.00 -19.79 -13.55
N LYS A 81 -1.20 -18.74 -13.35
CA LYS A 81 0.00 -18.73 -12.49
C LYS A 81 -0.25 -18.11 -11.12
N VAL A 82 -1.43 -17.52 -10.91
CA VAL A 82 -1.80 -16.98 -9.61
C VAL A 82 -2.05 -18.13 -8.63
N LYS A 83 -1.41 -18.07 -7.46
CA LYS A 83 -1.60 -19.07 -6.39
C LYS A 83 -3.09 -19.17 -6.02
N PRO A 84 -3.63 -20.39 -5.80
CA PRO A 84 -5.00 -20.56 -5.34
C PRO A 84 -5.30 -19.70 -4.09
N GLY A 85 -6.47 -19.06 -4.07
CA GLY A 85 -6.87 -18.14 -2.99
C GLY A 85 -6.21 -16.76 -3.01
N LYS A 86 -5.35 -16.44 -3.98
CA LYS A 86 -4.66 -15.13 -4.09
C LYS A 86 -5.13 -14.25 -5.25
N LYS A 87 -6.19 -14.64 -5.95
CA LYS A 87 -6.74 -13.86 -7.08
C LYS A 87 -7.16 -12.44 -6.70
N GLY A 88 -7.74 -12.26 -5.52
CA GLY A 88 -8.15 -10.94 -5.01
C GLY A 88 -7.02 -9.90 -4.95
N ASN A 89 -5.76 -10.33 -4.80
CA ASN A 89 -4.61 -9.42 -4.79
C ASN A 89 -4.36 -8.77 -6.16
N PHE A 90 -4.92 -9.31 -7.24
CA PHE A 90 -4.74 -8.84 -8.61
C PHE A 90 -6.04 -8.30 -9.22
N GLU A 91 -7.13 -8.30 -8.46
CA GLU A 91 -8.39 -7.71 -8.89
C GLU A 91 -8.29 -6.19 -8.93
N ILE A 92 -9.00 -5.58 -9.88
CA ILE A 92 -9.02 -4.12 -10.01
C ILE A 92 -9.67 -3.52 -8.77
N SER A 93 -9.01 -2.52 -8.19
CA SER A 93 -9.51 -1.72 -7.08
C SER A 93 -10.21 -0.47 -7.62
N ALA A 94 -11.42 -0.20 -7.15
CA ALA A 94 -12.11 1.05 -7.48
C ALA A 94 -11.33 2.23 -6.88
N GLY A 95 -11.08 3.27 -7.67
CA GLY A 95 -10.24 4.38 -7.24
C GLY A 95 -10.11 5.47 -8.28
N ASN A 96 -9.14 6.35 -8.10
CA ASN A 96 -8.85 7.44 -9.01
C ASN A 96 -7.36 7.37 -9.39
N THR A 97 -7.06 7.45 -10.69
CA THR A 97 -5.68 7.48 -11.21
C THR A 97 -5.03 8.85 -11.04
N LEU A 98 -5.78 9.85 -10.57
CA LEU A 98 -5.38 11.25 -10.42
C LEU A 98 -4.86 11.86 -11.73
N ASN A 99 -5.29 11.33 -12.88
CA ASN A 99 -4.79 11.65 -14.21
C ASN A 99 -3.26 11.46 -14.36
N LEU A 100 -2.66 10.60 -13.53
CA LEU A 100 -1.25 10.22 -13.65
C LEU A 100 -1.11 8.99 -14.55
N PRO A 101 -0.01 8.90 -15.35
CA PRO A 101 0.27 7.72 -16.15
C PRO A 101 0.47 6.48 -15.26
N TYR A 102 0.35 5.30 -15.86
CA TYR A 102 0.76 4.06 -15.21
C TYR A 102 2.29 4.03 -15.03
N ASP A 103 2.77 3.67 -13.85
CA ASP A 103 4.20 3.65 -13.54
C ASP A 103 4.71 2.25 -13.17
N TYR A 104 5.44 1.61 -14.09
CA TYR A 104 6.08 0.32 -13.86
C TYR A 104 7.16 0.34 -12.77
N ASN A 105 7.71 1.51 -12.45
CA ASN A 105 8.72 1.68 -11.40
C ASN A 105 8.10 2.18 -10.08
N SER A 106 6.77 2.27 -10.01
CA SER A 106 6.07 2.66 -8.80
C SER A 106 6.48 1.74 -7.66
N ILE A 107 6.77 2.30 -6.49
CA ILE A 107 7.00 1.49 -5.29
C ILE A 107 5.78 0.63 -4.94
N MET A 108 4.61 0.94 -5.50
CA MET A 108 3.35 0.22 -5.32
C MET A 108 3.11 -0.90 -6.34
N HIS A 109 4.03 -1.11 -7.30
CA HIS A 109 3.97 -2.21 -8.27
C HIS A 109 4.81 -3.42 -7.78
#